data_AF-A0A094CEK4-F1
#
_entry.id   AF-A0A094CEK4-F1
#
_cell.length_a   1.000
_cell.length_b   1.000
_cell.length_c   1.000
_cell.angle_alpha   90.00
_cell.angle_beta   90.00
_cell.angle_gamma   90.00
#
_symmetry.space_group_name_H-M   'P 1'
#
loop_
_entity.id
_entity.type
_entity.pdbx_description
1 polymer ?
#
loop_
_entity_poly.entity_id
_entity_poly.type
_entity_poly.pdbx_seq_one_letter_code
_entity_poly.pdbx_strand_id
1 'polypeptide(L)'
;MADQGPNTITLVSNDGVPIVVKRQVAERSMLIVNMMEDLGEGAGAEVPIPNVNESVLKKVIEWCEHHKDDPPASADDDSDSRKKTTDIEEWDQKFMQVDQEMLFEIILASNYLDIKPLLDVGCKTVANMIKGKSPEEIRKTFNITNDFTPEEEDQIRRENEWAEDR
;
A
#
# COMPACT_ATOMS: atom_id res chain seq x y z
N MET A 1 -17.63 -4.09 -29.18
CA MET A 1 -16.34 -3.43 -29.48
C MET A 1 -16.15 -2.41 -28.38
N ALA A 2 -15.23 -2.67 -27.45
CA ALA A 2 -15.00 -1.75 -26.34
C ALA A 2 -14.36 -0.48 -26.90
N ASP A 3 -14.98 0.65 -26.61
CA ASP A 3 -14.56 1.99 -26.96
C ASP A 3 -13.20 2.27 -26.31
N GLN A 4 -12.11 2.02 -27.04
CA GLN A 4 -10.76 2.45 -26.65
C GLN A 4 -10.62 3.92 -27.01
N GLY A 5 -11.11 4.79 -26.13
CA GLY A 5 -10.83 6.22 -26.22
C GLY A 5 -9.31 6.47 -26.11
N PRO A 6 -8.80 7.61 -26.62
CA PRO A 6 -7.36 7.92 -26.70
C PRO A 6 -6.66 8.13 -25.33
N ASN A 7 -7.30 7.76 -24.22
CA ASN A 7 -6.86 8.11 -22.87
C ASN A 7 -6.91 6.93 -21.88
N THR A 8 -6.90 5.70 -22.37
CA THR A 8 -6.87 4.47 -21.57
C THR A 8 -5.61 3.66 -21.86
N ILE A 9 -5.13 2.93 -20.86
CA ILE A 9 -4.05 1.95 -20.97
C ILE A 9 -4.52 0.59 -20.45
N THR A 10 -3.86 -0.48 -20.88
CA THR A 10 -4.15 -1.84 -20.41
C THR A 10 -3.03 -2.29 -19.49
N LEU A 11 -3.35 -2.56 -18.23
CA LEU A 11 -2.43 -3.21 -17.28
C LEU A 11 -2.68 -4.71 -17.31
N VAL A 12 -1.64 -5.53 -17.42
CA VAL A 12 -1.77 -7.00 -17.40
C VAL A 12 -1.25 -7.50 -16.07
N SER A 13 -2.13 -8.05 -15.24
CA SER A 13 -1.74 -8.63 -13.95
C SER A 13 -0.89 -9.90 -14.10
N ASN A 14 -0.30 -10.34 -13.00
CA ASN A 14 0.58 -11.51 -12.92
C ASN A 14 -0.10 -12.82 -13.36
N ASP A 15 -1.42 -12.94 -13.17
CA ASP A 15 -2.26 -14.04 -13.63
C ASP A 15 -2.70 -13.91 -15.10
N GLY A 16 -2.18 -12.91 -15.82
CA GLY A 16 -2.42 -12.70 -17.25
C GLY A 16 -3.75 -12.02 -17.56
N VAL A 17 -4.42 -11.42 -16.56
CA VAL A 17 -5.70 -10.74 -16.77
C VAL A 17 -5.46 -9.28 -17.22
N PRO A 18 -5.97 -8.88 -18.41
CA PRO A 18 -5.88 -7.50 -18.84
C PRO A 18 -6.95 -6.64 -18.17
N ILE A 19 -6.52 -5.50 -17.62
CA ILE A 19 -7.37 -4.52 -16.94
C ILE A 19 -7.20 -3.17 -17.62
N VAL A 20 -8.29 -2.65 -18.20
CA VAL A 20 -8.29 -1.34 -18.86
C VAL A 20 -8.52 -0.25 -17.81
N VAL A 21 -7.60 0.72 -17.75
CA VAL A 21 -7.66 1.84 -16.81
C VAL A 21 -7.46 3.16 -17.55
N LYS A 22 -7.97 4.26 -17.00
CA LYS A 22 -7.68 5.60 -17.53
C LYS A 22 -6.22 5.96 -17.27
N ARG A 23 -5.61 6.67 -18.20
CA ARG A 23 -4.22 7.13 -18.09
C ARG A 23 -3.99 7.94 -16.79
N GLN A 24 -4.87 8.90 -16.48
CA GLN A 24 -4.79 9.71 -15.26
C GLN A 24 -4.73 8.87 -13.96
N VAL A 25 -5.41 7.72 -13.94
CA VAL A 25 -5.43 6.82 -12.77
C VAL A 25 -4.12 6.06 -12.67
N ALA A 26 -3.62 5.59 -13.81
CA ALA A 26 -2.35 4.88 -13.89
C ALA A 26 -1.14 5.79 -13.60
N GLU A 27 -1.24 7.09 -13.89
CA GLU A 27 -0.21 8.09 -13.60
C GLU A 27 0.07 8.29 -12.10
N ARG A 28 -0.77 7.73 -11.22
CA ARG A 28 -0.49 7.66 -9.77
C ARG A 28 0.66 6.72 -9.42
N SER A 29 0.99 5.79 -10.30
CA SER A 29 2.13 4.88 -10.18
C SER A 29 3.32 5.45 -10.92
N MET A 30 4.40 5.79 -10.20
CA MET A 30 5.62 6.27 -10.83
C MET A 30 6.26 5.21 -11.73
N LEU A 31 6.13 3.93 -11.37
CA LEU A 31 6.57 2.84 -12.23
C LEU A 31 5.84 2.84 -13.58
N ILE A 32 4.51 2.95 -13.57
CA ILE A 32 3.71 2.95 -14.80
C ILE A 32 3.99 4.21 -15.63
N VAL A 33 4.17 5.38 -15.01
CA VAL A 33 4.57 6.61 -15.70
C VAL A 33 5.88 6.40 -16.46
N ASN A 34 6.93 5.92 -15.79
CA ASN A 34 8.22 5.67 -16.42
C ASN A 34 8.12 4.64 -17.56
N MET A 35 7.35 3.57 -17.37
CA MET A 35 7.11 2.56 -18.42
C MET A 35 6.37 3.14 -19.63
N MET A 36 5.41 4.04 -19.42
CA MET A 36 4.68 4.70 -20.52
C MET A 36 5.58 5.66 -21.30
N GLU A 37 6.49 6.37 -20.63
CA GLU A 37 7.47 7.24 -21.29
C GLU A 37 8.43 6.44 -22.17
N ASP A 38 8.90 5.28 -21.70
CA ASP A 38 9.81 4.40 -22.44
C ASP A 38 9.15 3.71 -23.64
N LEU A 39 7.86 3.35 -23.55
CA LEU A 39 7.12 2.65 -24.61
C LEU A 39 6.63 3.58 -25.73
N GLY A 40 6.61 4.90 -25.52
CA GLY A 40 6.13 5.90 -26.49
C GLY A 40 4.60 5.93 -26.67
N GLU A 41 4.08 6.96 -27.36
CA GLU A 41 2.63 7.16 -27.63
C GLU A 41 2.02 6.14 -28.62
N GLY A 42 2.45 4.88 -28.59
CA GLY A 42 1.83 3.79 -29.32
C GLY A 42 0.50 3.41 -28.69
N ALA A 43 -0.62 3.77 -29.33
CA ALA A 43 -1.96 3.35 -28.91
C ALA A 43 -2.03 1.82 -28.80
N GLY A 44 -2.29 1.31 -27.59
CA GLY A 44 -2.44 -0.13 -27.32
C GLY A 44 -1.28 -0.79 -26.56
N ALA A 45 -0.38 -0.03 -25.93
CA ALA A 45 0.64 -0.59 -25.06
C ALA A 45 0.02 -1.30 -23.85
N GLU A 46 0.19 -2.62 -23.79
CA GLU A 46 -0.10 -3.43 -22.61
C GLU A 46 1.10 -3.32 -21.66
N VAL A 47 0.85 -2.86 -20.44
CA VAL A 47 1.88 -2.74 -19.40
C VAL A 47 1.80 -3.97 -18.50
N PRO A 48 2.78 -4.89 -18.57
CA PRO A 48 2.80 -6.05 -17.70
C PRO A 48 3.16 -5.64 -16.27
N ILE A 49 2.35 -6.05 -15.30
CA ILE A 49 2.55 -5.86 -13.87
C ILE A 49 2.83 -7.23 -13.24
N PRO A 50 4.05 -7.77 -13.41
CA PRO A 50 4.41 -9.02 -12.76
C PRO A 50 4.39 -8.83 -11.24
N ASN A 51 4.13 -9.92 -10.51
CA ASN A 51 4.05 -9.95 -9.04
C ASN A 51 2.77 -9.36 -8.41
N VAL A 52 1.84 -8.81 -9.18
CA VAL A 52 0.53 -8.35 -8.66
C VAL A 52 -0.60 -9.09 -9.37
N ASN A 53 -1.38 -9.88 -8.63
CA ASN A 53 -2.53 -10.61 -9.17
C ASN A 53 -3.71 -9.67 -9.44
N GLU A 54 -4.70 -10.12 -10.21
CA GLU A 54 -5.86 -9.32 -10.62
C GLU A 54 -6.61 -8.72 -9.43
N SER A 55 -6.84 -9.49 -8.37
CA SER A 55 -7.59 -9.07 -7.17
C SER A 55 -6.95 -7.86 -6.49
N VAL A 56 -5.64 -7.93 -6.27
CA VAL A 56 -4.84 -6.88 -5.64
C VAL A 56 -4.73 -5.67 -6.57
N LEU A 57 -4.47 -5.92 -7.86
CA LEU A 57 -4.34 -4.84 -8.85
C LEU A 57 -5.63 -4.04 -8.98
N LYS A 58 -6.80 -4.69 -8.97
CA LYS A 58 -8.11 -4.02 -8.95
C LYS A 58 -8.28 -3.13 -7.72
N LYS A 59 -7.84 -3.58 -6.54
CA LYS A 59 -7.87 -2.79 -5.31
C LYS A 59 -6.96 -1.57 -5.37
N VAL A 60 -5.74 -1.74 -5.88
CA VAL A 60 -4.82 -0.62 -6.09
C VAL A 60 -5.41 0.40 -7.08
N ILE A 61 -5.99 -0.08 -8.19
CA ILE A 61 -6.66 0.79 -9.18
C ILE A 61 -7.85 1.53 -8.57
N GLU A 62 -8.67 0.87 -7.73
CA GLU A 62 -9.78 1.50 -7.00
C GLU A 62 -9.29 2.68 -6.15
N TRP A 63 -8.17 2.49 -5.43
CA TRP A 63 -7.54 3.55 -4.65
C TRP A 63 -7.04 4.69 -5.55
N CYS A 64 -6.35 4.36 -6.64
CA CYS A 64 -5.84 5.35 -7.58
C CYS A 64 -6.96 6.16 -8.25
N GLU A 65 -8.12 5.56 -8.55
CA GLU A 65 -9.25 6.27 -9.16
C GLU A 65 -9.86 7.27 -8.17
N HIS A 66 -9.87 6.97 -6.87
CA HIS A 66 -10.31 7.90 -5.84
C HIS A 66 -9.35 9.08 -5.70
N HIS A 67 -8.04 8.83 -5.69
CA HIS A 67 -6.99 9.82 -5.41
C HIS A 67 -6.35 10.42 -6.68
N LYS A 68 -6.96 10.25 -7.86
CA LYS A 68 -6.41 10.72 -9.15
C LYS A 68 -6.31 12.25 -9.27
N ASP A 69 -7.16 12.97 -8.53
CA ASP A 69 -7.26 14.43 -8.57
C ASP A 69 -6.52 15.09 -7.38
N ASP A 70 -5.91 14.28 -6.50
CA ASP A 70 -5.15 14.77 -5.36
C ASP A 70 -3.82 15.37 -5.80
N PRO A 71 -3.32 16.38 -5.06
CA PRO A 71 -2.02 16.95 -5.35
C PRO A 71 -0.94 15.84 -5.34
N PRO A 72 0.04 15.92 -6.26
CA PRO A 72 1.16 14.98 -6.25
C PRO A 72 1.89 15.11 -4.92
N ALA A 73 2.28 13.98 -4.36
CA ALA A 73 3.04 13.95 -3.11
C ALA A 73 4.33 14.75 -3.29
N SER A 74 4.43 15.90 -2.60
CA SER A 74 5.64 16.72 -2.63
C SER A 74 6.73 16.07 -1.77
N ALA A 75 7.99 16.16 -2.18
CA ALA A 75 9.12 15.61 -1.42
C ALA A 75 9.26 16.20 0.01
N ASP A 76 8.68 17.37 0.28
CA ASP A 76 8.64 18.00 1.61
C ASP A 76 7.61 17.35 2.58
N ASP A 77 6.65 16.59 2.04
CA ASP A 77 5.58 15.96 2.82
C ASP A 77 6.08 14.78 3.67
N ASP A 78 7.29 14.25 3.34
CA ASP A 78 8.00 13.28 4.16
C ASP A 78 8.31 13.81 5.58
N SER A 79 8.35 15.13 5.80
CA SER A 79 8.65 15.71 7.12
C SER A 79 7.43 15.86 8.04
N ASP A 80 6.22 15.98 7.46
CA ASP A 80 4.96 16.17 8.20
C ASP A 80 4.18 14.85 8.37
N SER A 81 4.27 13.94 7.40
CA SER A 81 3.70 12.59 7.49
C SER A 81 4.26 11.78 8.66
N ARG A 82 5.56 11.95 8.96
CA ARG A 82 6.23 11.38 10.14
C ARG A 82 5.75 11.96 11.48
N LYS A 83 5.13 13.16 11.50
CA LYS A 83 4.59 13.77 12.73
C LYS A 83 3.17 13.32 13.02
N LYS A 84 2.39 12.97 11.99
CA LYS A 84 1.05 12.38 12.11
C LYS A 84 1.09 10.88 11.79
N THR A 85 1.81 10.13 12.61
CA THR A 85 2.14 8.71 12.37
C THR A 85 0.93 7.77 12.23
N THR A 86 -0.28 8.25 12.55
CA THR A 86 -1.50 7.41 12.62
C THR A 86 -2.75 8.05 12.02
N ASP A 87 -2.65 9.26 11.47
CA ASP A 87 -3.79 9.96 10.89
C ASP A 87 -3.99 9.49 9.44
N ILE A 88 -5.20 8.99 9.16
CA ILE A 88 -5.63 8.41 7.90
C ILE A 88 -7.02 8.97 7.59
N GLU A 89 -7.28 9.33 6.35
CA GLU A 89 -8.59 9.84 5.96
C GLU A 89 -9.70 8.78 6.11
N GLU A 90 -10.94 9.20 6.33
CA GLU A 90 -12.05 8.26 6.60
C GLU A 90 -12.29 7.29 5.42
N TRP A 91 -12.11 7.76 4.19
CA TRP A 91 -12.25 6.91 3.01
C TRP A 91 -11.15 5.85 2.96
N ASP A 92 -9.90 6.25 3.19
CA ASP A 92 -8.75 5.34 3.26
C ASP A 92 -8.87 4.33 4.38
N GLN A 93 -9.38 4.75 5.55
CA GLN A 93 -9.65 3.82 6.65
C GLN A 93 -10.66 2.75 6.24
N LYS A 94 -11.71 3.11 5.48
CA LYS A 94 -12.70 2.14 4.97
C LYS A 94 -12.12 1.28 3.86
N PHE A 95 -11.30 1.86 2.99
CA PHE A 95 -10.61 1.13 1.93
C PHE A 95 -9.69 0.05 2.50
N MET A 96 -8.97 0.37 3.58
CA MET A 96 -8.07 -0.56 4.28
C MET A 96 -8.76 -1.55 5.22
N GLN A 97 -10.10 -1.55 5.31
CA GLN A 97 -10.87 -2.58 6.03
C GLN A 97 -10.99 -3.86 5.19
N VAL A 98 -9.84 -4.47 4.91
CA VAL A 98 -9.69 -5.77 4.27
C VAL A 98 -9.08 -6.77 5.25
N ASP A 99 -9.04 -8.04 4.88
CA ASP A 99 -8.29 -9.03 5.66
C ASP A 99 -6.78 -8.75 5.62
N GLN A 100 -6.03 -9.35 6.55
CA GLN A 100 -4.60 -9.07 6.70
C GLN A 100 -3.78 -9.47 5.46
N GLU A 101 -4.17 -10.57 4.80
CA GLU A 101 -3.47 -11.06 3.61
C GLU A 101 -3.58 -10.02 2.49
N MET A 102 -4.80 -9.57 2.19
CA MET A 102 -5.04 -8.51 1.23
C MET A 102 -4.35 -7.18 1.62
N LEU A 103 -4.34 -6.82 2.91
CA LEU A 103 -3.64 -5.60 3.37
C LEU A 103 -2.14 -5.67 3.07
N PHE A 104 -1.49 -6.79 3.36
CA PHE A 104 -0.06 -6.98 3.08
C PHE A 104 0.21 -7.02 1.57
N GLU A 105 -0.65 -7.67 0.79
CA GLU A 105 -0.54 -7.66 -0.67
C GLU A 105 -0.69 -6.25 -1.26
N ILE A 106 -1.62 -5.44 -0.77
CA ILE A 106 -1.76 -4.03 -1.17
C ILE A 106 -0.48 -3.26 -0.83
N ILE A 107 0.08 -3.42 0.36
CA ILE A 107 1.33 -2.76 0.77
C ILE A 107 2.50 -3.14 -0.17
N LEU A 108 2.66 -4.43 -0.45
CA LEU A 108 3.70 -4.93 -1.35
C LEU A 108 3.51 -4.43 -2.79
N ALA A 109 2.28 -4.47 -3.30
CA ALA A 109 1.94 -3.97 -4.63
C ALA A 109 2.17 -2.46 -4.74
N SER A 110 1.86 -1.70 -3.69
CA SER A 110 2.06 -0.24 -3.65
C SER A 110 3.53 0.14 -3.68
N ASN A 111 4.37 -0.61 -2.95
CA ASN A 111 5.81 -0.44 -3.02
C ASN A 111 6.36 -0.83 -4.40
N TYR A 112 5.86 -1.92 -5.00
CA TYR A 112 6.26 -2.37 -6.33
C TYR A 112 5.89 -1.36 -7.42
N LEU A 113 4.67 -0.84 -7.39
CA LEU A 113 4.15 0.15 -8.34
C LEU A 113 4.64 1.58 -8.04
N ASP A 114 5.42 1.77 -6.99
CA ASP A 114 5.90 3.07 -6.53
C ASP A 114 4.76 4.10 -6.36
N ILE A 115 3.78 3.71 -5.53
CA ILE A 115 2.64 4.54 -5.11
C ILE A 115 2.84 4.89 -3.63
N LYS A 116 3.75 5.83 -3.36
CA LYS A 116 4.14 6.21 -2.00
C LYS A 116 2.95 6.55 -1.07
N PRO A 117 1.93 7.32 -1.48
CA PRO A 117 0.81 7.64 -0.58
C PRO A 117 0.01 6.41 -0.14
N LEU A 118 -0.21 5.45 -1.05
CA LEU A 118 -0.92 4.21 -0.72
C LEU A 118 -0.08 3.32 0.22
N LEU A 119 1.23 3.27 -0.02
CA LEU A 119 2.17 2.60 0.89
C LEU A 119 2.11 3.22 2.29
N ASP A 120 2.09 4.56 2.39
CA ASP A 120 2.01 5.27 3.67
C ASP A 120 0.69 4.97 4.40
N VAL A 121 -0.45 4.96 3.70
CA VAL A 121 -1.76 4.58 4.28
C VAL A 121 -1.73 3.14 4.80
N GLY A 122 -1.14 2.20 4.06
CA GLY A 122 -0.99 0.82 4.48
C GLY A 122 -0.12 0.68 5.74
N CYS A 123 1.05 1.33 5.74
CA CYS A 123 1.96 1.38 6.90
C CYS A 123 1.29 1.99 8.14
N LYS A 124 0.57 3.11 7.99
CA LYS A 124 -0.19 3.74 9.08
C LYS A 124 -1.30 2.83 9.61
N THR A 125 -1.96 2.07 8.73
CA THR A 125 -3.00 1.12 9.13
C THR A 125 -2.41 0.02 10.01
N VAL A 126 -1.28 -0.57 9.60
CA VAL A 126 -0.56 -1.57 10.41
C VAL A 126 -0.08 -0.96 11.73
N ALA A 127 0.45 0.28 11.71
CA ALA A 127 0.85 0.97 12.93
C ALA A 127 -0.33 1.18 13.90
N ASN A 128 -1.52 1.52 13.40
CA ASN A 128 -2.74 1.63 14.20
C ASN A 128 -3.19 0.27 14.78
N MET A 129 -2.94 -0.84 14.10
CA MET A 129 -3.22 -2.18 14.62
C MET A 129 -2.28 -2.61 15.75
N ILE A 130 -1.10 -1.99 15.85
CA ILE A 130 -0.07 -2.26 16.86
C ILE A 130 -0.20 -1.30 18.05
N LYS A 131 -0.57 -0.04 17.79
CA LYS A 131 -0.66 1.02 18.80
C LYS A 131 -1.60 0.63 19.95
N GLY A 132 -1.06 0.68 21.17
CA GLY A 132 -1.82 0.43 22.39
C GLY A 132 -2.10 -1.04 22.69
N LYS A 133 -1.58 -1.98 21.90
CA LYS A 133 -1.66 -3.42 22.18
C LYS A 133 -0.42 -3.90 22.93
N SER A 134 -0.60 -4.92 23.77
CA SER A 134 0.52 -5.59 24.42
C SER A 134 1.34 -6.41 23.40
N PRO A 135 2.61 -6.73 23.70
CA PRO A 135 3.43 -7.62 22.86
C PRO A 135 2.74 -8.97 22.58
N GLU A 136 2.01 -9.52 23.54
CA GLU A 136 1.27 -10.77 23.41
C GLU A 136 0.09 -10.63 22.42
N GLU A 137 -0.66 -9.52 22.51
CA GLU A 137 -1.77 -9.23 21.60
C GLU A 137 -1.30 -8.97 20.18
N ILE A 138 -0.15 -8.31 20.01
CA ILE A 138 0.50 -8.10 18.71
C ILE A 138 0.90 -9.46 18.13
N ARG A 139 1.60 -10.30 18.92
CA ARG A 139 1.99 -11.65 18.49
C ARG A 139 0.78 -12.47 18.06
N LYS A 140 -0.31 -12.44 18.82
CA LYS A 140 -1.56 -13.12 18.45
C LYS A 140 -2.21 -12.54 17.20
N THR A 141 -2.25 -11.21 17.07
CA THR A 141 -2.87 -10.52 15.92
C THR A 141 -2.17 -10.87 14.62
N PHE A 142 -0.83 -10.92 14.63
CA PHE A 142 0.00 -11.17 13.44
C PHE A 142 0.50 -12.62 13.33
N ASN A 143 -0.02 -13.52 14.19
CA ASN A 143 0.35 -14.92 14.25
C ASN A 143 1.89 -15.14 14.33
N ILE A 144 2.55 -14.35 15.18
CA ILE A 144 3.99 -14.39 15.43
C ILE A 144 4.27 -15.32 16.61
N THR A 145 5.18 -16.27 16.43
CA THR A 145 5.67 -17.16 17.49
C THR A 145 6.60 -16.41 18.43
N ASN A 146 6.42 -16.54 19.75
CA ASN A 146 7.40 -16.06 20.71
C ASN A 146 8.66 -16.94 20.66
N ASP A 147 9.76 -16.36 20.21
CA ASP A 147 11.08 -17.00 20.10
C ASP A 147 12.02 -16.65 21.27
N PHE A 148 11.57 -15.83 22.22
CA PHE A 148 12.33 -15.52 23.44
C PHE A 148 12.18 -16.63 24.48
N THR A 149 13.27 -16.89 25.19
CA THR A 149 13.21 -17.66 26.44
C THR A 149 12.55 -16.83 27.55
N PRO A 150 11.99 -17.47 28.60
CA PRO A 150 11.39 -16.74 29.73
C PRO A 150 12.35 -15.77 30.41
N GLU A 151 13.65 -16.09 30.43
CA GLU A 151 14.69 -15.26 31.04
C GLU A 151 14.98 -14.01 30.18
N GLU A 152 15.03 -14.15 28.85
CA GLU A 152 15.18 -13.03 27.92
C GLU A 152 13.94 -12.13 27.92
N GLU A 153 12.74 -12.70 27.98
CA GLU A 153 11.50 -11.92 28.05
C GLU A 153 11.40 -11.12 29.36
N ASP A 154 11.77 -11.71 30.50
CA ASP A 154 11.84 -11.01 31.79
C ASP A 154 12.90 -9.90 31.80
N GLN A 155 14.05 -10.13 31.14
CA GLN A 155 15.09 -9.11 31.00
C GLN A 155 14.62 -7.95 30.12
N ILE A 156 14.04 -8.25 28.95
CA ILE A 156 13.51 -7.25 28.02
C ILE A 156 12.38 -6.45 28.68
N ARG A 157 11.49 -7.10 29.44
CA ARG A 157 10.44 -6.39 30.19
C ARG A 157 11.04 -5.41 31.19
N ARG A 158 11.99 -5.86 32.02
CA ARG A 158 12.68 -4.98 32.99
C ARG A 158 13.42 -3.81 32.32
N GLU A 159 14.06 -4.07 31.19
CA GLU A 159 14.77 -3.04 30.43
C GLU A 159 13.83 -2.04 29.76
N ASN A 160 12.56 -2.39 29.52
CA ASN A 160 11.57 -1.53 28.86
C ASN A 160 10.48 -0.99 29.81
N GLU A 161 10.52 -1.30 31.12
CA GLU A 161 9.57 -0.78 32.12
C GLU A 161 9.48 0.77 32.09
N TRP A 162 10.56 1.47 31.75
CA TRP A 162 10.58 2.94 31.63
C TRP A 162 9.68 3.50 30.52
N ALA A 163 9.26 2.66 29.57
CA ALA A 163 8.41 3.05 28.44
C ALA A 163 6.90 2.79 28.71
N GLU A 164 6.57 1.96 29.71
CA GLU A 164 5.17 1.61 30.05
C GLU A 164 4.51 2.64 30.99
N ASP A 165 5.29 3.47 31.70
CA ASP A 165 4.83 4.47 32.68
C ASP A 165 4.51 5.86 32.07
N ARG A 166 4.36 5.98 30.74
CA ARG A 166 4.14 7.28 30.05
C ARG A 166 2.94 7.31 29.11
#